data_AF-A0A1H0RYF6-F1
#
_entry.id   AF-A0A1H0RYF6-F1
#
_cell.length_a   1.000
_cell.length_b   1.000
_cell.length_c   1.000
_cell.angle_alpha   90.00
_cell.angle_beta   90.00
_cell.angle_gamma   90.00
#
_symmetry.space_group_name_H-M   'P 1'
#
loop_
_entity.id
_entity.type
_entity.pdbx_description
1 polymer ?
#
loop_
_entity_poly.entity_id
_entity_poly.type
_entity_poly.pdbx_seq_one_letter_code
_entity_poly.pdbx_strand_id
1 'polypeptide(L)'
;MSKIGVFIEIVDQALGKSVPGVVGAACRGGDVVGFVLDDLADKDRELLEEYGVTEVVVVGGREVALSELPVSAGLALADAVKASGVKALLGVSSSTGNDLLTRAALSLQAPLVLDCTGIDFNTNCVRKSHFSGKATATLQLTAAPFVCGIRPNSFDPVPEKVACTITKFEYAGPIDDAITVTGVEKSGSGRKDLAEADIIITGGRPIGSSENFKILEECADTIDAAIGASRAAVDAGYAPHSMQVGLTGKIVSPKLYIGCGLSGSVQHFAGMKSSKLIVGINTDKDAPIFSKSDYGIIGDLFEVVPLLTRQLQKRR
;
A
#
# COMPACT_ATOMS: atom_id res chain seq x y z
N MET A 1 -6.42 -17.69 21.09
CA MET A 1 -5.51 -16.61 21.52
C MET A 1 -6.28 -15.29 21.48
N SER A 2 -5.64 -14.12 21.54
CA SER A 2 -6.34 -12.86 21.18
C SER A 2 -6.73 -12.92 19.70
N LYS A 3 -7.91 -12.41 19.32
CA LYS A 3 -8.29 -12.28 17.91
C LYS A 3 -7.89 -10.90 17.39
N ILE A 4 -7.21 -10.85 16.25
CA ILE A 4 -6.82 -9.62 15.54
C ILE A 4 -7.56 -9.57 14.21
N GLY A 5 -8.29 -8.50 13.97
CA GLY A 5 -9.01 -8.26 12.74
C GLY A 5 -8.10 -7.68 11.65
N VAL A 6 -8.30 -8.11 10.40
CA VAL A 6 -7.68 -7.50 9.22
C VAL A 6 -8.75 -7.20 8.19
N PHE A 7 -8.87 -5.95 7.77
CA PHE A 7 -9.66 -5.59 6.59
C PHE A 7 -8.93 -6.08 5.33
N ILE A 8 -9.59 -6.98 4.61
CA ILE A 8 -9.12 -7.61 3.38
C ILE A 8 -9.61 -6.76 2.21
N GLU A 9 -8.71 -5.94 1.67
CA GLU A 9 -8.99 -5.12 0.50
C GLU A 9 -8.90 -5.97 -0.78
N ILE A 10 -9.95 -5.93 -1.58
CA ILE A 10 -9.98 -6.49 -2.94
C ILE A 10 -9.79 -5.34 -3.93
N VAL A 11 -8.76 -5.46 -4.77
CA VAL A 11 -8.40 -4.49 -5.80
C VAL A 11 -8.46 -5.20 -7.15
N ASP A 12 -9.25 -4.67 -8.08
CA ASP A 12 -9.43 -5.26 -9.42
C ASP A 12 -9.80 -6.76 -9.38
N GLN A 13 -10.73 -7.16 -8.50
CA GLN A 13 -11.22 -8.54 -8.34
C GLN A 13 -10.13 -9.55 -7.91
N ALA A 14 -9.11 -9.06 -7.21
CA ALA A 14 -8.08 -9.89 -6.60
C ALA A 14 -7.66 -9.30 -5.24
N LEU A 15 -7.07 -10.14 -4.40
CA LEU A 15 -6.49 -9.72 -3.14
C LEU A 15 -5.45 -8.60 -3.33
N GLY A 16 -5.60 -7.50 -2.59
CA GLY A 16 -4.64 -6.40 -2.60
C GLY A 16 -3.23 -6.87 -2.21
N LYS A 17 -2.21 -6.45 -2.98
CA LYS A 17 -0.83 -6.96 -2.85
C LYS A 17 -0.18 -6.71 -1.49
N SER A 18 -0.64 -5.68 -0.78
CA SER A 18 -0.14 -5.34 0.55
C SER A 18 -0.86 -6.08 1.68
N VAL A 19 -2.00 -6.73 1.42
CA VAL A 19 -2.79 -7.44 2.44
C VAL A 19 -1.96 -8.53 3.14
N PRO A 20 -1.20 -9.40 2.43
CA PRO A 20 -0.36 -10.41 3.09
C PRO A 20 0.64 -9.85 4.11
N GLY A 21 1.21 -8.67 3.87
CA GLY A 21 2.09 -8.01 4.84
C GLY A 21 1.34 -7.54 6.09
N VAL A 22 0.10 -7.04 5.94
CA VAL A 22 -0.76 -6.66 7.06
C VAL A 22 -1.20 -7.89 7.87
N VAL A 23 -1.51 -9.00 7.21
CA VAL A 23 -1.77 -10.29 7.87
C VAL A 23 -0.55 -10.73 8.69
N GLY A 24 0.66 -10.67 8.11
CA GLY A 24 1.90 -10.97 8.83
C GLY A 24 2.11 -10.06 10.05
N ALA A 25 1.69 -8.79 9.99
CA ALA A 25 1.67 -7.92 11.16
C ALA A 25 0.65 -8.38 12.21
N ALA A 26 -0.55 -8.79 11.80
CA ALA A 26 -1.64 -9.25 12.67
C ALA A 26 -1.32 -10.57 13.40
N CYS A 27 -0.67 -11.53 12.74
CA CYS A 27 -0.26 -12.81 13.33
C CYS A 27 0.62 -12.63 14.58
N ARG A 28 1.35 -11.51 14.69
CA ARG A 28 2.15 -11.16 15.87
C ARG A 28 1.31 -10.81 17.11
N GLY A 29 0.00 -10.57 16.94
CA GLY A 29 -0.94 -10.25 18.01
C GLY A 29 -1.86 -11.40 18.40
N GLY A 30 -1.94 -12.46 17.59
CA GLY A 30 -2.77 -13.65 17.84
C GLY A 30 -3.46 -14.17 16.58
N ASP A 31 -4.60 -14.84 16.78
CA ASP A 31 -5.37 -15.47 15.70
C ASP A 31 -5.97 -14.39 14.78
N VAL A 32 -5.80 -14.55 13.47
CA VAL A 32 -6.23 -13.54 12.50
C VAL A 32 -7.64 -13.83 11.96
N VAL A 33 -8.50 -12.81 12.03
CA VAL A 33 -9.83 -12.78 11.43
C VAL A 33 -9.84 -11.76 10.28
N GLY A 34 -10.01 -12.22 9.06
CA GLY A 34 -10.18 -11.36 7.89
C GLY A 34 -11.61 -10.84 7.77
N PHE A 35 -11.78 -9.59 7.36
CA PHE A 35 -13.07 -8.98 7.01
C PHE A 35 -13.02 -8.53 5.56
N VAL A 36 -13.89 -9.07 4.72
CA VAL A 36 -13.97 -8.75 3.29
C VAL A 36 -15.40 -8.30 2.96
N LEU A 37 -15.56 -7.31 2.08
CA LEU A 37 -16.88 -6.85 1.65
C LEU A 37 -17.43 -7.74 0.55
N ASP A 38 -18.73 -8.02 0.63
CA ASP A 38 -19.59 -8.67 -0.38
C ASP A 38 -19.21 -10.11 -0.76
N ASP A 39 -18.03 -10.35 -1.32
CA ASP A 39 -17.58 -11.66 -1.76
C ASP A 39 -16.08 -11.90 -1.56
N LEU A 40 -15.68 -13.17 -1.73
CA LEU A 40 -14.29 -13.59 -1.74
C LEU A 40 -14.14 -14.74 -2.72
N ALA A 41 -13.24 -14.60 -3.70
CA ALA A 41 -12.93 -15.67 -4.63
C ALA A 41 -12.08 -16.78 -3.98
N ASP A 42 -12.25 -18.03 -4.43
CA ASP A 42 -11.52 -19.19 -3.87
C ASP A 42 -9.99 -19.01 -3.94
N LYS A 43 -9.47 -18.45 -5.05
CA LYS A 43 -8.03 -18.14 -5.20
C LYS A 43 -7.51 -17.20 -4.10
N ASP A 44 -8.33 -16.24 -3.69
CA ASP A 44 -7.95 -15.23 -2.70
C ASP A 44 -8.06 -15.83 -1.30
N ARG A 45 -9.04 -16.72 -1.06
CA ARG A 45 -9.12 -17.54 0.15
C ARG A 45 -7.87 -18.41 0.33
N GLU A 46 -7.43 -19.11 -0.71
CA GLU A 46 -6.22 -19.96 -0.65
C GLU A 46 -4.97 -19.15 -0.26
N LEU A 47 -4.84 -17.93 -0.78
CA LEU A 47 -3.77 -17.02 -0.39
C LEU A 47 -3.88 -16.61 1.09
N LEU A 48 -5.09 -16.27 1.57
CA LEU A 48 -5.30 -15.92 2.98
C LEU A 48 -4.98 -17.10 3.92
N GLU A 49 -5.31 -18.32 3.53
CA GLU A 49 -4.93 -19.55 4.23
C GLU A 49 -3.41 -19.71 4.31
N GLU A 50 -2.69 -19.44 3.22
CA GLU A 50 -1.24 -19.54 3.16
C GLU A 50 -0.53 -18.55 4.10
N TYR A 51 -1.14 -17.40 4.39
CA TYR A 51 -0.56 -16.35 5.23
C TYR A 51 -1.10 -16.31 6.66
N GLY A 52 -1.88 -17.31 7.11
CA GLY A 52 -2.25 -17.43 8.52
C GLY A 52 -3.61 -16.85 8.92
N VAL A 53 -4.51 -16.58 7.95
CA VAL A 53 -5.88 -16.16 8.27
C VAL A 53 -6.72 -17.37 8.66
N THR A 54 -7.20 -17.38 9.91
CA THR A 54 -7.95 -18.51 10.49
C THR A 54 -9.45 -18.48 10.22
N GLU A 55 -10.00 -17.28 10.06
CA GLU A 55 -11.41 -17.03 9.79
C GLU A 55 -11.54 -15.85 8.82
N VAL A 56 -12.43 -15.94 7.85
CA VAL A 56 -12.84 -14.80 7.03
C VAL A 56 -14.34 -14.56 7.22
N VAL A 57 -14.67 -13.36 7.65
CA VAL A 57 -16.03 -12.83 7.73
C VAL A 57 -16.32 -12.06 6.44
N VAL A 58 -17.22 -12.61 5.61
CA VAL A 58 -17.76 -11.92 4.44
C VAL A 58 -18.89 -11.00 4.91
N VAL A 59 -18.65 -9.69 4.82
CA VAL A 59 -19.53 -8.62 5.26
C VAL A 59 -20.37 -8.16 4.08
N GLY A 60 -21.64 -8.55 4.03
CA GLY A 60 -22.55 -8.25 2.93
C GLY A 60 -23.68 -7.32 3.32
N GLY A 61 -24.19 -6.57 2.36
CA GLY A 61 -25.41 -5.76 2.49
C GLY A 61 -26.67 -6.54 2.16
N ARG A 62 -27.82 -6.07 2.66
CA ARG A 62 -29.13 -6.60 2.25
C ARG A 62 -29.44 -6.14 0.83
N GLU A 63 -29.32 -7.06 -0.13
CA GLU A 63 -29.64 -6.86 -1.56
C GLU A 63 -28.81 -5.75 -2.25
N VAL A 64 -27.75 -5.25 -1.61
CA VAL A 64 -26.87 -4.20 -2.13
C VAL A 64 -25.41 -4.58 -1.93
N ALA A 65 -24.57 -4.24 -2.91
CA ALA A 65 -23.12 -4.39 -2.80
C ALA A 65 -22.57 -3.25 -1.93
N LEU A 66 -21.98 -3.57 -0.78
CA LEU A 66 -21.41 -2.59 0.14
C LEU A 66 -20.17 -1.94 -0.47
N SER A 67 -19.42 -2.62 -1.33
CA SER A 67 -18.23 -2.10 -2.01
C SER A 67 -18.49 -0.81 -2.81
N GLU A 68 -19.74 -0.56 -3.20
CA GLU A 68 -20.15 0.64 -3.94
C GLU A 68 -20.67 1.76 -3.02
N LEU A 69 -20.80 1.49 -1.72
CA LEU A 69 -21.44 2.36 -0.73
C LEU A 69 -20.46 2.65 0.42
N PRO A 70 -19.49 3.56 0.24
CA PRO A 70 -18.37 3.72 1.18
C PRO A 70 -18.81 4.06 2.62
N VAL A 71 -19.90 4.80 2.78
CA VAL A 71 -20.48 5.10 4.10
C VAL A 71 -20.97 3.80 4.76
N SER A 72 -21.86 3.08 4.09
CA SER A 72 -22.46 1.83 4.57
C SER A 72 -21.41 0.74 4.80
N ALA A 73 -20.41 0.63 3.92
CA ALA A 73 -19.30 -0.30 4.06
C ALA A 73 -18.49 -0.08 5.34
N GLY A 74 -18.17 1.17 5.66
CA GLY A 74 -17.42 1.50 6.88
C GLY A 74 -18.22 1.17 8.16
N LEU A 75 -19.54 1.39 8.15
CA LEU A 75 -20.43 1.05 9.25
C LEU A 75 -20.59 -0.47 9.40
N ALA A 76 -20.80 -1.17 8.29
CA ALA A 76 -20.90 -2.63 8.25
C ALA A 76 -19.61 -3.30 8.75
N LEU A 77 -18.45 -2.78 8.36
CA LEU A 77 -17.16 -3.24 8.85
C LEU A 77 -17.04 -3.07 10.38
N ALA A 78 -17.46 -1.93 10.92
CA ALA A 78 -17.48 -1.72 12.37
C ALA A 78 -18.39 -2.73 13.10
N ASP A 79 -19.58 -2.97 12.59
CA ASP A 79 -20.53 -3.91 13.21
C ASP A 79 -20.00 -5.35 13.17
N ALA A 80 -19.41 -5.78 12.04
CA ALA A 80 -18.78 -7.09 11.91
C ALA A 80 -17.59 -7.25 12.88
N VAL A 81 -16.76 -6.22 13.02
CA VAL A 81 -15.63 -6.17 13.96
C VAL A 81 -16.11 -6.27 15.40
N LYS A 82 -17.17 -5.54 15.76
CA LYS A 82 -17.79 -5.59 17.08
C LYS A 82 -18.37 -6.98 17.38
N ALA A 83 -19.07 -7.59 16.42
CA ALA A 83 -19.64 -8.92 16.57
C ALA A 83 -18.56 -10.01 16.73
N SER A 84 -17.41 -9.84 16.07
CA SER A 84 -16.31 -10.81 16.11
C SER A 84 -15.44 -10.71 17.36
N GLY A 85 -15.57 -9.64 18.16
CA GLY A 85 -14.85 -9.45 19.42
C GLY A 85 -13.33 -9.34 19.26
N VAL A 86 -12.85 -8.83 18.12
CA VAL A 86 -11.41 -8.65 17.87
C VAL A 86 -10.84 -7.52 18.75
N LYS A 87 -9.56 -7.62 19.13
CA LYS A 87 -8.88 -6.61 19.95
C LYS A 87 -8.28 -5.45 19.14
N ALA A 88 -8.13 -5.64 17.84
CA ALA A 88 -7.65 -4.63 16.92
C ALA A 88 -8.22 -4.88 15.53
N LEU A 89 -8.34 -3.83 14.72
CA LEU A 89 -8.61 -3.90 13.29
C LEU A 89 -7.44 -3.26 12.55
N LEU A 90 -6.71 -4.06 11.79
CA LEU A 90 -5.68 -3.59 10.88
C LEU A 90 -6.23 -3.52 9.45
N GLY A 91 -5.65 -2.70 8.60
CA GLY A 91 -5.88 -2.75 7.15
C GLY A 91 -4.77 -2.04 6.41
N VAL A 92 -4.75 -2.14 5.08
CA VAL A 92 -3.78 -1.40 4.27
C VAL A 92 -4.14 0.09 4.32
N SER A 93 -3.14 0.96 4.48
CA SER A 93 -3.31 2.42 4.47
C SER A 93 -3.40 2.96 3.02
N SER A 94 -4.26 2.34 2.20
CA SER A 94 -4.59 2.74 0.82
C SER A 94 -5.65 3.83 0.81
N SER A 95 -6.05 4.32 -0.38
CA SER A 95 -7.17 5.27 -0.49
C SER A 95 -8.47 4.71 0.08
N THR A 96 -8.84 3.49 -0.31
CA THR A 96 -10.02 2.78 0.17
C THR A 96 -9.88 2.39 1.64
N GLY A 97 -8.75 1.79 2.01
CA GLY A 97 -8.49 1.35 3.38
C GLY A 97 -8.51 2.51 4.37
N ASN A 98 -7.93 3.67 4.04
CA ASN A 98 -7.97 4.84 4.92
C ASN A 98 -9.40 5.36 5.12
N ASP A 99 -10.23 5.39 4.07
CA ASP A 99 -11.64 5.81 4.19
C ASP A 99 -12.43 4.84 5.08
N LEU A 100 -12.40 3.54 4.78
CA LEU A 100 -13.17 2.53 5.49
C LEU A 100 -12.71 2.34 6.94
N LEU A 101 -11.39 2.28 7.20
CA LEU A 101 -10.86 2.17 8.56
C LEU A 101 -11.22 3.39 9.40
N THR A 102 -11.22 4.59 8.82
CA THR A 102 -11.59 5.81 9.55
C THR A 102 -13.07 5.78 9.95
N ARG A 103 -13.95 5.41 9.01
CA ARG A 103 -15.39 5.27 9.28
C ARG A 103 -15.67 4.20 10.32
N ALA A 104 -15.00 3.06 10.21
CA ALA A 104 -15.14 1.97 11.17
C ALA A 104 -14.67 2.41 12.57
N ALA A 105 -13.52 3.09 12.68
CA ALA A 105 -13.01 3.59 13.95
C ALA A 105 -13.96 4.61 14.61
N LEU A 106 -14.55 5.51 13.83
CA LEU A 106 -15.53 6.47 14.32
C LEU A 106 -16.79 5.77 14.87
N SER A 107 -17.34 4.79 14.13
CA SER A 107 -18.50 4.01 14.55
C SER A 107 -18.22 3.19 15.82
N LEU A 108 -17.02 2.60 15.92
CA LEU A 108 -16.55 1.85 17.09
C LEU A 108 -16.17 2.74 18.28
N GLN A 109 -16.05 4.06 18.09
CA GLN A 109 -15.43 4.98 19.06
C GLN A 109 -14.02 4.52 19.50
N ALA A 110 -13.27 3.99 18.54
CA ALA A 110 -11.97 3.35 18.74
C ALA A 110 -10.79 4.31 18.48
N PRO A 111 -9.64 4.14 19.15
CA PRO A 111 -8.40 4.81 18.77
C PRO A 111 -8.03 4.48 17.32
N LEU A 112 -7.64 5.49 16.54
CA LEU A 112 -7.25 5.36 15.14
C LEU A 112 -5.84 5.87 14.89
N VAL A 113 -5.01 5.05 14.25
CA VAL A 113 -3.72 5.50 13.71
C VAL A 113 -3.52 4.97 12.29
N LEU A 114 -3.58 5.86 11.30
CA LEU A 114 -3.29 5.53 9.90
C LEU A 114 -1.79 5.65 9.59
N ASP A 115 -1.34 5.05 8.49
CA ASP A 115 0.02 5.10 7.98
C ASP A 115 1.08 4.61 9.00
N CYS A 116 0.75 3.53 9.71
CA CYS A 116 1.63 2.85 10.65
C CYS A 116 2.71 2.05 9.93
N THR A 117 3.92 2.10 10.47
CA THR A 117 5.13 1.38 10.00
C THR A 117 5.62 0.34 10.99
N GLY A 118 4.98 0.26 12.17
CA GLY A 118 5.35 -0.68 13.22
C GLY A 118 4.18 -0.86 14.20
N ILE A 119 4.06 -2.07 14.73
CA ILE A 119 3.08 -2.44 15.75
C ILE A 119 3.73 -3.37 16.79
N ASP A 120 3.38 -3.13 18.06
CA ASP A 120 3.71 -3.96 19.21
C ASP A 120 2.45 -4.20 20.03
N PHE A 121 1.94 -5.43 19.99
CA PHE A 121 0.72 -5.83 20.70
C PHE A 121 0.94 -6.06 22.19
N ASN A 122 2.18 -6.20 22.68
CA ASN A 122 2.44 -6.36 24.11
C ASN A 122 2.22 -5.06 24.86
N THR A 123 2.59 -3.94 24.24
CA THR A 123 2.42 -2.60 24.81
C THR A 123 1.27 -1.80 24.19
N ASN A 124 0.60 -2.36 23.18
CA ASN A 124 -0.34 -1.68 22.29
C ASN A 124 0.23 -0.37 21.72
N CYS A 125 1.48 -0.42 21.28
CA CYS A 125 2.15 0.73 20.69
C CYS A 125 2.27 0.57 19.17
N VAL A 126 2.05 1.68 18.45
CA VAL A 126 2.29 1.77 17.01
C VAL A 126 3.33 2.83 16.71
N ARG A 127 4.09 2.61 15.63
CA ARG A 127 5.08 3.57 15.13
C ARG A 127 4.63 4.14 13.81
N LYS A 128 4.69 5.46 13.67
CA LYS A 128 4.46 6.13 12.38
C LYS A 128 5.39 7.32 12.17
N SER A 129 5.54 7.68 10.90
CA SER A 129 6.34 8.82 10.48
C SER A 129 5.54 10.12 10.60
N HIS A 130 6.11 11.15 11.23
CA HIS A 130 5.55 12.50 11.33
C HIS A 130 6.43 13.54 10.63
N PHE A 131 5.83 14.62 10.15
CA PHE A 131 6.54 15.72 9.47
C PHE A 131 7.33 15.21 8.26
N SER A 132 6.68 14.43 7.40
CA SER A 132 7.33 13.75 6.25
C SER A 132 8.51 12.87 6.71
N GLY A 133 8.31 12.31 7.90
CA GLY A 133 9.18 11.52 8.76
C GLY A 133 10.53 12.16 9.11
N LYS A 134 10.57 13.47 9.29
CA LYS A 134 11.62 14.09 10.10
C LYS A 134 11.58 13.58 11.55
N ALA A 135 10.44 13.05 11.99
CA ALA A 135 10.29 12.37 13.27
C ALA A 135 9.58 11.02 13.09
N THR A 136 9.89 10.08 13.98
CA THR A 136 9.14 8.85 14.17
C THR A 136 8.45 8.93 15.52
N ALA A 137 7.13 8.85 15.54
CA ALA A 137 6.35 8.84 16.77
C ALA A 137 6.04 7.39 17.16
N THR A 138 6.09 7.11 18.47
CA THR A 138 5.51 5.89 19.06
C THR A 138 4.27 6.31 19.83
N LEU A 139 3.11 5.77 19.45
CA LEU A 139 1.82 6.12 20.00
C LEU A 139 1.25 4.89 20.71
N GLN A 140 0.89 5.04 21.99
CA GLN A 140 0.24 3.98 22.75
C GLN A 140 -1.28 4.08 22.61
N LEU A 141 -1.93 2.97 22.30
CA LEU A 141 -3.36 2.85 22.14
C LEU A 141 -3.97 2.35 23.45
N THR A 142 -4.79 3.18 24.07
CA THR A 142 -5.27 3.01 25.46
C THR A 142 -6.63 2.33 25.57
N ALA A 143 -7.25 1.94 24.44
CA ALA A 143 -8.54 1.28 24.39
C ALA A 143 -8.56 0.20 23.30
N ALA A 144 -9.51 -0.74 23.41
CA ALA A 144 -9.74 -1.83 22.46
C ALA A 144 -11.23 -1.91 22.07
N PRO A 145 -11.56 -2.29 20.82
CA PRO A 145 -10.62 -2.48 19.71
C PRO A 145 -9.93 -1.15 19.35
N PHE A 146 -8.70 -1.24 18.86
CA PHE A 146 -8.05 -0.11 18.21
C PHE A 146 -7.95 -0.36 16.70
N VAL A 147 -7.93 0.71 15.91
CA VAL A 147 -7.91 0.63 14.44
C VAL A 147 -6.60 1.20 13.91
N CYS A 148 -5.94 0.48 13.02
CA CYS A 148 -4.66 0.90 12.45
C CYS A 148 -4.60 0.66 10.94
N GLY A 149 -4.32 1.73 10.19
CA GLY A 149 -3.90 1.62 8.79
C GLY A 149 -2.41 1.34 8.75
N ILE A 150 -2.01 0.25 8.10
CA ILE A 150 -0.61 -0.16 7.93
C ILE A 150 -0.14 0.32 6.56
N ARG A 151 0.97 1.07 6.55
CA ARG A 151 1.57 1.52 5.30
C ARG A 151 1.95 0.31 4.42
N PRO A 152 1.60 0.33 3.12
CA PRO A 152 2.04 -0.68 2.16
C PRO A 152 3.51 -1.05 2.31
N ASN A 153 3.82 -2.34 2.16
CA ASN A 153 5.20 -2.89 2.19
C ASN A 153 6.01 -2.64 3.49
N SER A 154 5.39 -2.18 4.58
CA SER A 154 6.09 -1.97 5.86
C SER A 154 6.34 -3.26 6.65
N PHE A 155 5.59 -4.31 6.33
CA PHE A 155 5.75 -5.65 6.91
C PHE A 155 5.89 -6.65 5.78
N ASP A 156 6.76 -7.63 5.97
CA ASP A 156 6.90 -8.74 5.05
C ASP A 156 5.81 -9.78 5.34
N PRO A 157 5.21 -10.38 4.30
CA PRO A 157 4.32 -11.52 4.50
C PRO A 157 5.10 -12.69 5.08
N VAL A 158 4.48 -13.40 6.01
CA VAL A 158 5.07 -14.58 6.66
C VAL A 158 4.16 -15.77 6.35
N PRO A 159 4.56 -16.68 5.44
CA PRO A 159 3.76 -17.87 5.15
C PRO A 159 3.64 -18.75 6.39
N GLU A 160 2.40 -19.01 6.80
CA GLU A 160 2.05 -19.90 7.90
C GLU A 160 0.70 -20.50 7.56
N LYS A 161 0.72 -21.60 6.80
CA LYS A 161 -0.50 -22.17 6.24
C LYS A 161 -1.43 -22.68 7.35
N VAL A 162 -2.64 -22.15 7.40
CA VAL A 162 -3.70 -22.57 8.33
C VAL A 162 -5.00 -22.83 7.58
N ALA A 163 -5.90 -23.62 8.17
CA ALA A 163 -7.25 -23.77 7.64
C ALA A 163 -8.06 -22.50 7.94
N CYS A 164 -8.74 -21.97 6.91
CA CYS A 164 -9.60 -20.80 7.03
C CYS A 164 -11.08 -21.19 6.98
N THR A 165 -11.85 -20.79 7.99
CA THR A 165 -13.32 -20.91 7.96
C THR A 165 -13.96 -19.63 7.41
N ILE A 166 -14.92 -19.77 6.49
CA ILE A 166 -15.67 -18.63 5.96
C ILE A 166 -17.00 -18.50 6.71
N THR A 167 -17.28 -17.33 7.26
CA THR A 167 -18.55 -16.96 7.88
C THR A 167 -19.16 -15.77 7.15
N LYS A 168 -20.48 -15.60 7.25
CA LYS A 168 -21.19 -14.45 6.67
C LYS A 168 -21.70 -13.55 7.79
N PHE A 169 -21.51 -12.25 7.60
CA PHE A 169 -22.11 -11.21 8.43
C PHE A 169 -22.99 -10.34 7.54
N GLU A 170 -24.29 -10.33 7.82
CA GLU A 170 -25.26 -9.54 7.08
C GLU A 170 -25.48 -8.20 7.81
N TYR A 171 -25.14 -7.09 7.15
CA TYR A 171 -25.30 -5.77 7.71
C TYR A 171 -26.78 -5.40 7.82
N ALA A 172 -27.21 -5.14 9.06
CA ALA A 172 -28.60 -4.81 9.37
C ALA A 172 -28.85 -3.30 9.54
N GLY A 173 -27.81 -2.46 9.52
CA GLY A 173 -27.94 -1.02 9.70
C GLY A 173 -28.50 -0.29 8.48
N PRO A 174 -28.66 1.04 8.57
CA PRO A 174 -29.14 1.85 7.46
C PRO A 174 -28.16 1.82 6.29
N ILE A 175 -28.71 1.78 5.08
CA ILE A 175 -27.98 1.98 3.83
C ILE A 175 -28.07 3.46 3.49
N ASP A 176 -26.92 4.15 3.45
CA ASP A 176 -26.84 5.55 3.05
C ASP A 176 -26.76 5.65 1.51
N ASP A 177 -27.69 6.42 0.93
CA ASP A 177 -27.82 6.70 -0.50
C ASP A 177 -27.34 8.11 -0.88
N ALA A 178 -26.77 8.88 0.06
CA ALA A 178 -26.32 10.25 -0.17
C ALA A 178 -25.15 10.37 -1.16
N ILE A 179 -24.44 9.27 -1.44
CA ILE A 179 -23.38 9.20 -2.44
C ILE A 179 -23.72 8.08 -3.43
N THR A 180 -23.79 8.42 -4.72
CA THR A 180 -23.97 7.46 -5.81
C THR A 180 -22.72 7.43 -6.68
N VAL A 181 -22.10 6.26 -6.82
CA VAL A 181 -21.02 6.04 -7.79
C VAL A 181 -21.63 5.89 -9.17
N THR A 182 -21.48 6.88 -10.04
CA THR A 182 -22.05 6.86 -11.40
C THR A 182 -21.15 6.19 -12.44
N GLY A 183 -19.90 5.90 -12.07
CA GLY A 183 -18.95 5.20 -12.91
C GLY A 183 -17.56 5.15 -12.29
N VAL A 184 -16.76 4.18 -12.71
CA VAL A 184 -15.35 4.04 -12.34
C VAL A 184 -14.51 4.06 -13.62
N GLU A 185 -13.78 5.16 -13.83
CA GLU A 185 -12.81 5.25 -14.91
C GLU A 185 -11.49 4.63 -14.47
N LYS A 186 -11.24 3.39 -14.91
CA LYS A 186 -9.93 2.78 -14.71
C LYS A 186 -8.91 3.54 -15.56
N SER A 187 -7.84 4.03 -14.93
CA SER A 187 -6.73 4.63 -15.66
C SER A 187 -6.15 3.55 -16.59
N GLY A 188 -6.37 3.68 -17.89
CA GLY A 188 -6.03 2.65 -18.88
C GLY A 188 -4.53 2.35 -19.06
N SER A 189 -3.67 2.80 -18.13
CA SER A 189 -2.22 2.58 -18.25
C SER A 189 -1.83 1.12 -18.04
N GLY A 190 -2.69 0.27 -17.45
CA GLY A 190 -2.31 -1.11 -17.07
C GLY A 190 -1.11 -1.16 -16.12
N ARG A 191 -0.66 0.01 -15.62
CA ARG A 191 0.51 0.18 -14.76
C ARG A 191 0.08 0.14 -13.30
N LYS A 192 0.92 -0.47 -12.48
CA LYS A 192 0.72 -0.55 -11.03
C LYS A 192 0.66 0.83 -10.39
N ASP A 193 -0.16 0.96 -9.35
CA ASP A 193 -0.15 2.13 -8.49
C ASP A 193 1.20 2.26 -7.76
N LEU A 194 1.76 3.47 -7.75
CA LEU A 194 3.05 3.77 -7.13
C LEU A 194 3.07 3.52 -5.61
N ALA A 195 1.98 3.74 -4.90
CA ALA A 195 1.93 3.59 -3.44
C ALA A 195 2.00 2.12 -3.02
N GLU A 196 1.55 1.20 -3.89
CA GLU A 196 1.47 -0.23 -3.60
C GLU A 196 2.55 -1.07 -4.31
N ALA A 197 3.26 -0.48 -5.27
CA ALA A 197 4.27 -1.20 -6.04
C ALA A 197 5.45 -1.68 -5.17
N ASP A 198 5.83 -2.95 -5.35
CA ASP A 198 7.04 -3.52 -4.75
C ASP A 198 8.32 -2.92 -5.32
N ILE A 199 8.31 -2.59 -6.61
CA ILE A 199 9.45 -2.03 -7.34
C ILE A 199 8.99 -0.78 -8.06
N ILE A 200 9.76 0.29 -7.93
CA ILE A 200 9.50 1.55 -8.62
C ILE A 200 10.77 1.98 -9.36
N ILE A 201 10.66 2.27 -10.65
CA ILE A 201 11.68 2.98 -11.41
C ILE A 201 11.20 4.40 -11.69
N THR A 202 11.98 5.41 -11.35
CA THR A 202 11.57 6.81 -11.41
C THR A 202 12.51 7.67 -12.25
N GLY A 203 11.93 8.39 -13.21
CA GLY A 203 12.64 9.34 -14.08
C GLY A 203 12.72 10.76 -13.50
N GLY A 204 13.90 11.36 -13.57
CA GLY A 204 14.14 12.77 -13.30
C GLY A 204 14.02 13.65 -14.54
N ARG A 205 14.19 14.97 -14.36
CA ARG A 205 14.23 15.94 -15.47
C ARG A 205 15.22 15.58 -16.61
N PRO A 206 16.40 14.98 -16.36
CA PRO A 206 17.33 14.58 -17.41
C PRO A 206 16.77 13.58 -18.44
N ILE A 207 15.60 12.96 -18.20
CA ILE A 207 14.89 12.15 -19.20
C ILE A 207 14.51 12.97 -20.45
N GLY A 208 14.36 14.29 -20.32
CA GLY A 208 14.26 15.23 -21.43
C GLY A 208 12.93 15.29 -22.19
N SER A 209 12.16 14.19 -22.25
CA SER A 209 10.84 14.18 -22.89
C SER A 209 9.96 13.02 -22.41
N SER A 210 8.67 13.05 -22.76
CA SER A 210 7.72 11.95 -22.52
C SER A 210 8.08 10.68 -23.32
N GLU A 211 8.57 10.83 -24.54
CA GLU A 211 8.91 9.69 -25.42
C GLU A 211 10.07 8.88 -24.82
N ASN A 212 11.00 9.56 -24.16
CA ASN A 212 12.15 8.92 -23.52
C ASN A 212 11.77 8.11 -22.28
N PHE A 213 10.60 8.30 -21.67
CA PHE A 213 10.12 7.42 -20.59
C PHE A 213 9.98 5.96 -21.03
N LYS A 214 9.89 5.69 -22.33
CA LYS A 214 9.87 4.34 -22.89
C LYS A 214 11.04 3.47 -22.42
N ILE A 215 12.22 4.04 -22.18
CA ILE A 215 13.37 3.26 -21.66
C ILE A 215 13.12 2.76 -20.22
N LEU A 216 12.38 3.56 -19.43
CA LEU A 216 11.97 3.18 -18.07
C LEU A 216 10.82 2.18 -18.14
N GLU A 217 9.90 2.33 -19.10
CA GLU A 217 8.80 1.39 -19.36
C GLU A 217 9.32 -0.01 -19.69
N GLU A 218 10.25 -0.14 -20.63
CA GLU A 218 10.83 -1.42 -21.01
C GLU A 218 11.55 -2.11 -19.83
N CYS A 219 12.26 -1.32 -19.01
CA CYS A 219 12.87 -1.83 -17.79
C CYS A 219 11.80 -2.26 -16.77
N ALA A 220 10.76 -1.44 -16.59
CA ALA A 220 9.69 -1.70 -15.64
C ALA A 220 8.92 -2.98 -15.99
N ASP A 221 8.61 -3.20 -17.26
CA ASP A 221 7.94 -4.43 -17.74
C ASP A 221 8.79 -5.68 -17.48
N THR A 222 10.11 -5.54 -17.55
CA THR A 222 11.04 -6.64 -17.31
C THR A 222 11.04 -7.10 -15.84
N ILE A 223 10.81 -6.19 -14.89
CA ILE A 223 10.86 -6.49 -13.45
C ILE A 223 9.53 -6.26 -12.73
N ASP A 224 8.45 -6.10 -13.49
CA ASP A 224 7.11 -5.85 -12.95
C ASP A 224 7.09 -4.62 -12.00
N ALA A 225 7.72 -3.52 -12.40
CA ALA A 225 7.78 -2.27 -11.62
C ALA A 225 6.69 -1.26 -12.02
N ALA A 226 6.33 -0.39 -11.07
CA ALA A 226 5.65 0.87 -11.39
C ALA A 226 6.66 1.92 -11.88
N ILE A 227 6.16 2.91 -12.62
CA ILE A 227 6.97 3.99 -13.17
C ILE A 227 6.59 5.29 -12.45
N GLY A 228 7.59 5.95 -11.90
CA GLY A 228 7.47 7.24 -11.24
C GLY A 228 8.15 8.35 -12.01
N ALA A 229 7.87 9.58 -11.61
CA ALA A 229 8.51 10.78 -12.10
C ALA A 229 8.84 11.72 -10.94
N SER A 230 9.96 12.44 -11.05
CA SER A 230 10.21 13.60 -10.19
C SER A 230 9.24 14.73 -10.51
N ARG A 231 8.94 15.59 -9.54
CA ARG A 231 8.21 16.84 -9.81
C ARG A 231 8.82 17.64 -10.96
N ALA A 232 10.14 17.70 -11.05
CA ALA A 232 10.81 18.45 -12.12
C ALA A 232 10.55 17.88 -13.53
N ALA A 233 10.27 16.58 -13.64
CA ALA A 233 9.87 15.95 -14.90
C ALA A 233 8.37 16.21 -15.20
N VAL A 234 7.52 16.19 -14.16
CA VAL A 234 6.08 16.52 -14.29
C VAL A 234 5.87 17.98 -14.68
N ASP A 235 6.55 18.91 -13.99
CA ASP A 235 6.48 20.35 -14.27
C ASP A 235 7.01 20.68 -15.69
N ALA A 236 7.89 19.83 -16.24
CA ALA A 236 8.39 19.94 -17.61
C ALA A 236 7.47 19.26 -18.67
N GLY A 237 6.37 18.66 -18.25
CA GLY A 237 5.40 17.99 -19.13
C GLY A 237 5.81 16.59 -19.58
N TYR A 238 6.84 15.97 -18.98
CA TYR A 238 7.35 14.66 -19.41
C TYR A 238 6.54 13.49 -18.83
N ALA A 239 5.82 13.72 -17.74
CA ALA A 239 4.99 12.70 -17.09
C ALA A 239 3.77 13.35 -16.42
N PRO A 240 2.64 12.63 -16.30
CA PRO A 240 1.48 13.11 -15.58
C PRO A 240 1.72 13.19 -14.06
N HIS A 241 0.93 14.02 -13.38
CA HIS A 241 1.01 14.19 -11.92
C HIS A 241 0.76 12.89 -11.14
N SER A 242 -0.03 11.96 -11.69
CA SER A 242 -0.27 10.64 -11.09
C SER A 242 1.00 9.79 -10.91
N MET A 243 2.06 10.08 -11.68
CA MET A 243 3.37 9.43 -11.58
C MET A 243 4.31 10.18 -10.61
N GLN A 244 3.92 11.34 -10.08
CA GLN A 244 4.81 12.15 -9.26
C GLN A 244 5.12 11.46 -7.93
N VAL A 245 6.41 11.24 -7.66
CA VAL A 245 6.90 10.80 -6.35
C VAL A 245 7.48 11.99 -5.60
N GLY A 246 7.17 12.11 -4.31
CA GLY A 246 7.71 13.16 -3.45
C GLY A 246 6.67 13.73 -2.47
N LEU A 247 7.09 14.72 -1.69
CA LEU A 247 6.26 15.36 -0.66
C LEU A 247 4.91 15.88 -1.18
N THR A 248 4.89 16.43 -2.39
CA THR A 248 3.69 16.98 -3.04
C THR A 248 3.09 16.01 -4.07
N GLY A 249 3.56 14.77 -4.11
CA GLY A 249 3.05 13.70 -4.96
C GLY A 249 2.70 12.48 -4.11
N LYS A 250 2.90 11.29 -4.66
CA LYS A 250 2.71 10.03 -3.92
C LYS A 250 3.89 9.77 -2.99
N ILE A 251 3.55 9.40 -1.76
CA ILE A 251 4.49 8.80 -0.81
C ILE A 251 4.49 7.30 -1.06
N VAL A 252 5.66 6.73 -1.28
CA VAL A 252 5.87 5.34 -1.69
C VAL A 252 6.83 4.65 -0.73
N SER A 253 6.66 3.34 -0.58
CA SER A 253 7.49 2.51 0.30
C SER A 253 7.90 1.18 -0.37
N PRO A 254 8.41 1.18 -1.62
CA PRO A 254 8.71 -0.05 -2.33
C PRO A 254 9.83 -0.86 -1.66
N LYS A 255 9.91 -2.14 -2.00
CA LYS A 255 11.06 -2.98 -1.68
C LYS A 255 12.31 -2.51 -2.44
N LEU A 256 12.15 -2.04 -3.67
CA LEU A 256 13.23 -1.50 -4.50
C LEU A 256 12.80 -0.20 -5.19
N TYR A 257 13.61 0.84 -5.04
CA TYR A 257 13.46 2.12 -5.73
C TYR A 257 14.67 2.40 -6.61
N ILE A 258 14.47 2.56 -7.93
CA ILE A 258 15.51 2.90 -8.89
C ILE A 258 15.28 4.34 -9.36
N GLY A 259 16.17 5.25 -8.99
CA GLY A 259 16.13 6.66 -9.36
C GLY A 259 17.04 6.99 -10.54
N CYS A 260 16.46 7.26 -11.70
CA CYS A 260 17.18 7.56 -12.94
C CYS A 260 17.23 9.07 -13.20
N GLY A 261 18.41 9.68 -13.13
CA GLY A 261 18.60 11.11 -13.35
C GLY A 261 17.98 11.98 -12.25
N LEU A 262 17.88 11.46 -11.02
CA LEU A 262 17.33 12.21 -9.88
C LEU A 262 18.42 13.02 -9.17
N SER A 263 18.12 14.28 -8.86
CA SER A 263 19.01 15.11 -8.04
C SER A 263 18.99 14.71 -6.56
N GLY A 264 17.94 14.01 -6.09
CA GLY A 264 17.80 13.63 -4.68
C GLY A 264 17.39 14.80 -3.77
N SER A 265 16.57 15.73 -4.27
CA SER A 265 16.05 16.83 -3.44
C SER A 265 15.33 16.30 -2.20
N VAL A 266 15.39 17.07 -1.11
CA VAL A 266 14.76 16.69 0.17
C VAL A 266 13.26 16.41 0.00
N GLN A 267 12.60 17.16 -0.89
CA GLN A 267 11.18 17.00 -1.20
C GLN A 267 10.90 15.69 -1.94
N HIS A 268 11.76 15.28 -2.88
CA HIS A 268 11.62 13.99 -3.56
C HIS A 268 11.89 12.84 -2.58
N PHE A 269 13.02 12.92 -1.86
CA PHE A 269 13.43 11.91 -0.88
C PHE A 269 12.37 11.71 0.21
N ALA A 270 11.73 12.78 0.69
CA ALA A 270 10.65 12.68 1.67
C ALA A 270 9.50 11.74 1.24
N GLY A 271 9.25 11.61 -0.07
CA GLY A 271 8.23 10.72 -0.60
C GLY A 271 8.69 9.27 -0.82
N MET A 272 9.98 8.96 -0.80
CA MET A 272 10.49 7.61 -1.12
C MET A 272 11.49 7.05 -0.09
N LYS A 273 11.80 7.80 0.95
CA LYS A 273 12.79 7.44 1.98
C LYS A 273 12.50 6.17 2.78
N SER A 274 11.26 5.66 2.76
CA SER A 274 10.92 4.39 3.40
C SER A 274 11.04 3.21 2.44
N SER A 275 11.60 3.42 1.24
CA SER A 275 12.01 2.34 0.36
C SER A 275 13.05 1.47 1.08
N LYS A 276 12.91 0.15 0.97
CA LYS A 276 13.86 -0.78 1.63
C LYS A 276 15.23 -0.76 0.97
N LEU A 277 15.28 -0.59 -0.35
CA LEU A 277 16.50 -0.51 -1.14
C LEU A 277 16.40 0.61 -2.18
N ILE A 278 17.43 1.46 -2.26
CA ILE A 278 17.49 2.61 -3.15
C ILE A 278 18.72 2.50 -4.06
N VAL A 279 18.48 2.55 -5.37
CA VAL A 279 19.52 2.57 -6.41
C VAL A 279 19.46 3.93 -7.12
N GLY A 280 20.56 4.69 -7.10
CA GLY A 280 20.69 5.96 -7.83
C GLY A 280 21.48 5.80 -9.12
N ILE A 281 20.99 6.37 -10.23
CA ILE A 281 21.69 6.48 -11.50
C ILE A 281 21.79 7.96 -11.85
N ASN A 282 23.00 8.51 -11.91
CA ASN A 282 23.20 9.92 -12.24
C ASN A 282 24.58 10.13 -12.90
N THR A 283 24.69 11.06 -13.84
CA THR A 283 25.99 11.44 -14.44
C THR A 283 26.84 12.28 -13.49
N ASP A 284 26.20 13.05 -12.61
CA ASP A 284 26.87 13.86 -11.60
C ASP A 284 27.20 13.01 -10.36
N LYS A 285 28.49 12.69 -10.18
CA LYS A 285 29.01 11.92 -9.04
C LYS A 285 28.73 12.57 -7.68
N ASP A 286 28.49 13.87 -7.65
CA ASP A 286 28.26 14.65 -6.43
C ASP A 286 26.76 14.88 -6.18
N ALA A 287 25.89 14.26 -6.99
CA ALA A 287 24.44 14.38 -6.86
C ALA A 287 23.94 13.90 -5.47
N PRO A 288 23.10 14.68 -4.77
CA PRO A 288 22.60 14.33 -3.43
C PRO A 288 21.92 12.96 -3.32
N ILE A 289 21.38 12.43 -4.42
CA ILE A 289 20.76 11.09 -4.46
C ILE A 289 21.73 9.99 -3.98
N PHE A 290 23.04 10.10 -4.25
CA PHE A 290 24.00 9.08 -3.84
C PHE A 290 24.18 9.02 -2.33
N SER A 291 24.03 10.14 -1.61
CA SER A 291 24.03 10.15 -0.13
C SER A 291 22.80 9.46 0.48
N LYS A 292 21.80 9.13 -0.35
CA LYS A 292 20.52 8.53 0.02
C LYS A 292 20.27 7.18 -0.63
N SER A 293 21.24 6.68 -1.41
CA SER A 293 21.13 5.41 -2.12
C SER A 293 22.00 4.36 -1.45
N ASP A 294 21.51 3.13 -1.42
CA ASP A 294 22.28 1.96 -0.99
C ASP A 294 23.29 1.55 -2.08
N TYR A 295 22.91 1.73 -3.35
CA TYR A 295 23.78 1.53 -4.51
C TYR A 295 23.73 2.74 -5.45
N GLY A 296 24.86 3.09 -6.04
CA GLY A 296 24.98 4.20 -6.98
C GLY A 296 25.71 3.80 -8.26
N ILE A 297 25.19 4.23 -9.41
CA ILE A 297 25.84 4.12 -10.72
C ILE A 297 26.08 5.52 -11.25
N ILE A 298 27.35 5.87 -11.45
CA ILE A 298 27.74 7.12 -12.11
C ILE A 298 27.74 6.85 -13.61
N GLY A 299 26.76 7.39 -14.33
CA GLY A 299 26.60 7.14 -15.76
C GLY A 299 25.32 7.73 -16.34
N ASP A 300 25.25 7.76 -17.67
CA ASP A 300 24.06 8.25 -18.39
C ASP A 300 22.91 7.25 -18.26
N LEU A 301 21.73 7.73 -17.88
CA LEU A 301 20.52 6.92 -17.79
C LEU A 301 20.15 6.27 -19.13
N PHE A 302 20.47 6.92 -20.26
CA PHE A 302 20.19 6.39 -21.62
C PHE A 302 21.10 5.23 -22.00
N GLU A 303 22.22 5.06 -21.31
CA GLU A 303 23.12 3.92 -21.49
C GLU A 303 22.87 2.85 -20.42
N VAL A 304 22.80 3.28 -19.16
CA VAL A 304 22.72 2.40 -18.00
C VAL A 304 21.38 1.66 -17.96
N VAL A 305 20.24 2.34 -18.14
CA VAL A 305 18.92 1.69 -18.01
C VAL A 305 18.72 0.62 -19.08
N PRO A 306 18.98 0.86 -20.38
CA PRO A 306 18.87 -0.20 -21.39
C PRO A 306 19.83 -1.38 -21.15
N LEU A 307 21.04 -1.13 -20.66
CA LEU A 307 21.97 -2.20 -20.30
C LEU A 307 21.46 -3.02 -19.12
N LEU A 308 20.91 -2.36 -18.10
CA LEU A 308 20.28 -3.01 -16.95
C LEU A 308 19.11 -3.89 -17.42
N THR A 309 18.21 -3.35 -18.25
CA THR A 309 17.09 -4.10 -18.86
C THR A 309 17.57 -5.38 -19.54
N ARG A 310 18.59 -5.28 -20.41
CA ARG A 310 19.16 -6.45 -21.10
C ARG A 310 19.73 -7.50 -20.15
N GLN A 311 20.36 -7.09 -19.05
CA GLN A 311 20.91 -8.03 -18.06
C GLN A 311 19.80 -8.68 -17.22
N LEU A 312 18.74 -7.94 -16.88
CA LEU A 312 17.59 -8.47 -16.16
C LEU A 312 16.82 -9.49 -17.01
N GLN A 313 16.67 -9.24 -18.31
CA GLN A 313 16.05 -10.19 -19.25
C GLN A 313 16.80 -11.52 -19.36
N LYS A 314 18.12 -11.52 -19.20
CA LYS A 314 18.93 -12.76 -19.22
C LYS A 314 18.80 -13.62 -17.96
N ARG A 315 18.30 -13.05 -16.87
CA ARG A 315 18.19 -13.70 -15.55
C ARG A 315 16.77 -14.16 -15.21
N ARG A 316 15.79 -13.90 -16.08
CA ARG A 316 14.46 -14.52 -16.03
C ARG A 316 14.48 -15.84 -16.78
#